data_AF-A0A7S0BTI5-F1
#
_entry.id   AF-A0A7S0BTI5-F1
#
_cell.length_a   1.000
_cell.length_b   1.000
_cell.length_c   1.000
_cell.angle_alpha   90.00
_cell.angle_beta   90.00
_cell.angle_gamma   90.00
#
_symmetry.space_group_name_H-M   'P 1'
#
loop_
_entity.id
_entity.type
_entity.pdbx_description
1 polymer ?
#
loop_
_entity_poly.entity_id
_entity_poly.type
_entity_poly.pdbx_seq_one_letter_code
_entity_poly.pdbx_strand_id
1 'polypeptide(L)'
;SLAAILEEKGDELIGKRILMFSYGSGMASSMFIIRVASPIGKLSGSLRIRERLDARRIVDPEHFTEVLERKEKKYCAFGVEPAQELAELWSETTCLERIDDIGRRFYTST
;
A
#
# COMPACT_ATOMS: atom_id res chain seq x y z
N SER A 1 -4.98 -1.36 -12.17
CA SER A 1 -4.56 -2.67 -11.63
C SER A 1 -5.79 -3.42 -11.11
N LEU A 2 -5.66 -4.69 -10.67
CA LEU A 2 -6.80 -5.57 -10.34
C LEU A 2 -7.81 -4.93 -9.36
N ALA A 3 -7.36 -4.33 -8.25
CA ALA A 3 -8.26 -3.71 -7.28
C ALA A 3 -9.15 -2.60 -7.89
N ALA A 4 -8.58 -1.76 -8.76
CA ALA A 4 -9.33 -0.68 -9.41
C ALA A 4 -10.42 -1.20 -10.35
N ILE A 5 -10.15 -2.26 -11.13
CA ILE A 5 -11.19 -2.83 -12.01
C ILE A 5 -12.29 -3.54 -11.20
N LEU A 6 -11.95 -4.16 -10.07
CA LEU A 6 -12.92 -4.79 -9.18
C LEU A 6 -13.85 -3.75 -8.54
N GLU A 7 -13.32 -2.61 -8.09
CA GLU A 7 -14.15 -1.52 -7.53
C GLU A 7 -15.02 -0.86 -8.60
N GLU A 8 -14.46 -0.54 -9.77
CA GLU A 8 -15.17 0.18 -10.83
C GLU A 8 -16.26 -0.66 -11.51
N LYS A 9 -15.99 -1.96 -11.72
CA LYS A 9 -16.89 -2.85 -12.49
C LYS A 9 -17.72 -3.79 -11.64
N GLY A 10 -17.29 -4.08 -10.41
CA GLY A 10 -18.02 -4.95 -9.49
C GLY A 10 -18.55 -6.22 -10.15
N ASP A 11 -19.84 -6.47 -9.99
CA ASP A 11 -20.51 -7.67 -10.48
C ASP A 11 -20.69 -7.73 -12.01
N GLU A 12 -20.40 -6.65 -12.77
CA GLU A 12 -20.31 -6.71 -14.24
C GLU A 12 -19.21 -7.68 -14.72
N LEU A 13 -18.25 -7.98 -13.83
CA LEU A 13 -17.16 -8.90 -14.10
C LEU A 13 -17.57 -10.38 -13.98
N ILE A 14 -18.75 -10.71 -13.45
CA ILE A 14 -19.19 -12.11 -13.29
C ILE A 14 -19.15 -12.84 -14.64
N GLY A 15 -18.49 -14.01 -14.65
CA GLY A 15 -18.29 -14.82 -15.84
C GLY A 15 -17.16 -14.34 -16.77
N LYS A 16 -16.58 -13.15 -16.53
CA LYS A 16 -15.47 -12.61 -17.33
C LYS A 16 -14.13 -13.24 -16.92
N ARG A 17 -13.16 -13.09 -17.82
CA ARG A 17 -11.76 -13.49 -17.63
C ARG A 17 -10.90 -12.23 -17.64
N ILE A 18 -10.09 -12.05 -16.59
CA ILE A 18 -9.16 -10.94 -16.45
C ILE A 18 -7.77 -11.48 -16.75
N LEU A 19 -7.14 -10.97 -17.80
CA LEU A 19 -5.76 -11.27 -18.12
C LEU A 19 -4.84 -10.46 -17.19
N MET A 20 -3.93 -11.14 -16.53
CA MET A 20 -2.91 -10.55 -15.66
C MET A 20 -1.54 -10.74 -16.31
N PHE A 21 -0.77 -9.66 -16.34
CA PHE A 21 0.64 -9.69 -16.73
C PHE A 21 1.46 -9.13 -15.56
N SER A 22 2.43 -9.92 -15.09
CA SER A 22 3.36 -9.53 -14.04
C SER A 22 4.79 -9.58 -14.57
N TYR A 23 5.56 -8.54 -14.27
CA TYR A 23 6.94 -8.37 -14.70
C TYR A 23 7.81 -7.98 -13.50
N GLY A 24 8.94 -8.66 -13.34
CA GLY A 24 10.02 -8.29 -12.43
C GLY A 24 11.34 -8.22 -13.17
N SER A 25 12.06 -7.11 -13.00
CA SER A 25 13.40 -6.92 -13.56
C SER A 25 14.36 -8.04 -13.13
N GLY A 26 15.30 -8.42 -13.99
CA GLY A 26 16.13 -9.63 -13.84
C GLY A 26 15.85 -10.57 -15.01
N MET A 27 14.78 -11.38 -14.92
CA MET A 27 14.10 -11.97 -16.10
C MET A 27 12.75 -12.66 -15.80
N ALA A 28 12.14 -12.47 -14.64
CA ALA A 28 10.94 -13.22 -14.27
C ALA A 28 9.68 -12.49 -14.75
N SER A 29 8.87 -13.15 -15.57
CA SER A 29 7.54 -12.67 -15.95
C SER A 29 6.54 -13.81 -16.01
N SER A 30 5.27 -13.49 -15.84
CA SER A 30 4.18 -14.47 -15.92
C SER A 30 2.92 -13.82 -16.43
N MET A 31 2.23 -14.55 -17.30
CA MET A 31 0.90 -14.21 -17.78
C MET A 31 -0.07 -15.29 -17.32
N PHE A 32 -1.16 -14.88 -16.69
CA PHE A 32 -2.18 -15.80 -16.17
C PHE A 32 -3.57 -15.17 -16.23
N ILE A 33 -4.60 -15.98 -16.08
CA ILE A 33 -5.99 -15.56 -16.18
C ILE A 33 -6.70 -15.77 -14.84
N ILE A 34 -7.47 -14.79 -14.41
CA ILE A 34 -8.43 -14.90 -13.30
C ILE A 34 -9.83 -14.95 -13.90
N ARG A 35 -10.61 -15.97 -13.56
CA ARG A 35 -12.04 -16.03 -13.89
C ARG A 35 -12.86 -15.57 -12.69
N VAL A 36 -13.74 -14.59 -12.89
CA VAL A 36 -14.69 -14.17 -11.84
C VAL A 36 -15.88 -15.11 -11.90
N ALA A 37 -15.98 -16.00 -10.91
CA ALA A 37 -16.98 -17.08 -10.91
C ALA A 37 -18.27 -16.72 -10.18
N SER A 38 -18.23 -15.77 -9.27
CA SER A 38 -19.32 -15.42 -8.36
C SER A 38 -19.39 -13.91 -8.14
N PRO A 39 -20.49 -13.39 -7.57
CA PRO A 39 -20.57 -12.01 -7.13
C PRO A 39 -19.41 -11.61 -6.21
N ILE A 40 -18.95 -10.38 -6.36
CA ILE A 40 -17.80 -9.79 -5.66
C ILE A 40 -18.17 -8.51 -4.88
N GLY A 41 -19.46 -8.16 -4.78
CA GLY A 41 -19.92 -6.94 -4.12
C GLY A 41 -19.33 -6.66 -2.74
N LYS A 42 -19.12 -7.70 -1.91
CA LYS A 42 -18.46 -7.56 -0.59
C LYS A 42 -17.01 -7.10 -0.73
N LEU A 43 -16.28 -7.65 -1.69
CA LEU A 43 -14.89 -7.32 -1.95
C LEU A 43 -14.78 -5.92 -2.55
N SER A 44 -15.51 -5.63 -3.64
CA SER A 44 -15.47 -4.33 -4.30
C SER A 44 -15.90 -3.19 -3.37
N GLY A 45 -16.93 -3.40 -2.55
CA GLY A 45 -17.39 -2.43 -1.56
C GLY A 45 -16.43 -2.20 -0.38
N SER A 46 -15.57 -3.18 -0.05
CA SER A 46 -14.58 -3.04 1.03
C SER A 46 -13.32 -2.26 0.64
N LEU A 47 -13.05 -2.10 -0.66
CA LEU A 47 -11.81 -1.48 -1.14
C LEU A 47 -11.77 0.02 -0.87
N ARG A 48 -12.91 0.71 -1.07
CA ARG A 48 -13.10 2.15 -0.82
C ARG A 48 -11.97 3.01 -1.42
N ILE A 49 -11.48 2.66 -2.61
CA ILE A 49 -10.29 3.26 -3.21
C ILE A 49 -10.49 4.76 -3.42
N ARG A 50 -11.65 5.20 -3.96
CA ARG A 50 -11.90 6.64 -4.16
C ARG A 50 -11.84 7.42 -2.84
N GLU A 51 -12.58 6.98 -1.83
CA GLU A 51 -12.58 7.60 -0.50
C GLU A 51 -11.17 7.65 0.11
N ARG A 52 -10.39 6.56 -0.01
CA ARG A 52 -9.01 6.51 0.50
C ARG A 52 -8.06 7.42 -0.26
N LEU A 53 -8.28 7.60 -1.57
CA LEU A 53 -7.48 8.51 -2.40
C LEU A 53 -7.80 9.97 -2.10
N ASP A 54 -9.07 10.29 -1.83
CA ASP A 54 -9.57 11.62 -1.48
C ASP A 54 -9.14 12.03 -0.06
N ALA A 55 -9.02 11.07 0.86
CA ALA A 55 -8.53 11.29 2.22
C ALA A 55 -7.00 11.46 2.32
N ARG A 56 -6.27 11.48 1.19
CA ARG A 56 -4.82 11.71 1.20
C ARG A 56 -4.50 13.17 1.42
N ARG A 57 -3.38 13.42 2.09
CA ARG A 57 -2.80 14.75 2.20
C ARG A 57 -1.91 15.05 0.98
N ILE A 58 -2.07 16.23 0.42
CA ILE A 58 -1.15 16.79 -0.56
C ILE A 58 0.04 17.41 0.20
N VAL A 59 1.24 17.11 -0.25
CA VAL A 59 2.49 17.69 0.29
C VAL A 59 3.23 18.40 -0.85
N ASP A 60 3.94 19.46 -0.51
CA ASP A 60 4.82 20.15 -1.45
C ASP A 60 6.04 19.28 -1.83
N PRO A 61 6.65 19.55 -3.00
CA PRO A 61 7.81 18.79 -3.47
C PRO A 61 9.02 18.85 -2.53
N GLU A 62 9.24 19.97 -1.86
CA GLU A 62 10.34 20.19 -0.92
C GLU A 62 10.21 19.26 0.28
N HIS A 63 9.06 19.27 0.96
CA HIS A 63 8.75 18.37 2.06
C HIS A 63 8.83 16.90 1.64
N PHE A 64 8.32 16.56 0.45
CA PHE A 64 8.46 15.20 -0.09
C PHE A 64 9.93 14.77 -0.24
N THR A 65 10.79 15.68 -0.70
CA THR A 65 12.23 15.43 -0.87
C THR A 65 12.91 15.25 0.48
N GLU A 66 12.62 16.09 1.47
CA GLU A 66 13.13 15.94 2.85
C GLU A 66 12.77 14.56 3.44
N VAL A 67 11.56 14.09 3.20
CA VAL A 67 11.11 12.76 3.62
C VAL A 67 11.92 11.65 2.94
N LEU A 68 12.26 11.78 1.65
CA LEU A 68 13.11 10.82 0.94
C LEU A 68 14.54 10.79 1.48
N GLU A 69 15.16 11.95 1.69
CA GLU A 69 16.51 12.03 2.28
C GLU A 69 16.56 11.41 3.68
N ARG A 70 15.52 11.63 4.48
CA ARG A 70 15.40 11.00 5.80
C ARG A 70 15.26 9.47 5.69
N LYS A 71 14.53 8.96 4.69
CA LYS A 71 14.40 7.51 4.45
C LYS A 71 15.72 6.89 4.04
N GLU A 72 16.47 7.56 3.18
CA GLU A 72 17.81 7.12 2.75
C GLU A 72 18.77 7.02 3.95
N LYS A 73 18.84 8.07 4.79
CA LYS A 73 19.68 8.09 5.99
C LYS A 73 19.31 7.00 7.01
N LYS A 74 18.03 6.62 7.09
CA LYS A 74 17.54 5.60 8.03
C LYS A 74 17.59 4.18 7.46
N TYR A 75 17.86 4.01 6.17
CA TYR A 75 17.91 2.69 5.55
C TYR A 75 19.03 1.87 6.20
N CYS A 76 18.69 0.70 6.74
CA CYS A 76 19.60 -0.20 7.47
C CYS A 76 20.26 0.37 8.74
N ALA A 77 19.78 1.51 9.27
CA ALA A 77 20.27 2.05 10.54
C ALA A 77 19.69 1.29 11.75
N PHE A 78 20.48 1.16 12.82
CA PHE A 78 20.09 0.58 14.12
C PHE A 78 20.09 1.66 15.20
N GLY A 79 19.38 1.41 16.31
CA GLY A 79 19.25 2.39 17.40
C GLY A 79 18.48 3.65 16.98
N VAL A 80 17.46 3.50 16.14
CA VAL A 80 16.69 4.61 15.56
C VAL A 80 15.25 4.61 16.06
N GLU A 81 14.80 5.77 16.51
CA GLU A 81 13.39 6.08 16.73
C GLU A 81 12.87 6.87 15.51
N PRO A 82 11.96 6.31 14.70
CA PRO A 82 11.30 7.04 13.64
C PRO A 82 10.54 8.23 14.23
N ALA A 83 11.07 9.44 14.04
CA ALA A 83 10.29 10.67 14.19
C ALA A 83 9.09 10.60 13.24
N GLN A 84 7.95 10.14 13.75
CA GLN A 84 6.71 9.99 13.00
C GLN A 84 5.62 10.76 13.74
N GLU A 85 4.97 11.69 13.03
CA GLU A 85 3.76 12.34 13.53
C GLU A 85 2.60 11.36 13.36
N LEU A 86 2.39 10.53 14.40
CA LEU A 86 1.32 9.52 14.43
C LEU A 86 -0.08 10.12 14.22
N ALA A 87 -0.25 11.41 14.53
CA ALA A 87 -1.50 12.13 14.37
C ALA A 87 -1.99 12.23 12.91
N GLU A 88 -1.13 11.99 11.92
CA GLU A 88 -1.47 12.12 10.50
C GLU A 88 -1.87 10.81 9.82
N LEU A 89 -1.81 9.68 10.52
CA LEU A 89 -2.17 8.37 9.98
C LEU A 89 -3.66 8.07 10.21
N TRP A 90 -4.22 7.17 9.39
CA TRP A 90 -5.55 6.62 9.67
C TRP A 90 -5.55 5.88 11.02
N SER A 91 -6.69 5.81 11.69
CA SER A 91 -6.86 5.01 12.91
C SER A 91 -6.44 3.55 12.68
N GLU A 92 -5.87 2.90 13.68
CA GLU A 92 -5.44 1.50 13.64
C GLU A 92 -4.33 1.23 12.61
N THR A 93 -3.58 2.26 12.20
CA THR A 93 -2.44 2.08 11.30
C THR A 93 -1.24 1.58 12.08
N THR A 94 -0.78 0.37 11.76
CA THR A 94 0.47 -0.17 12.32
C THR A 94 1.68 0.59 11.76
N CYS A 95 2.47 1.17 12.64
CA CYS A 95 3.63 2.00 12.33
C CYS A 95 4.88 1.53 13.09
N LEU A 96 6.07 1.86 12.55
CA LEU A 96 7.35 1.49 13.15
C LEU A 96 7.67 2.47 14.29
N GLU A 97 7.71 1.95 15.52
CA GLU A 97 7.97 2.74 16.72
C GLU A 97 9.48 2.92 16.99
N ARG A 98 10.26 1.85 16.88
CA ARG A 98 11.73 1.91 17.02
C ARG A 98 12.44 0.70 16.42
N ILE A 99 13.72 0.89 16.15
CA ILE A 99 14.69 -0.15 15.82
C ILE A 99 15.77 -0.11 16.90
N ASP A 100 16.01 -1.22 17.60
CA ASP A 100 17.06 -1.25 18.61
C ASP A 100 18.46 -1.48 18.02
N ASP A 101 19.47 -1.52 18.89
CA ASP A 101 20.89 -1.60 18.50
C ASP A 101 21.27 -2.92 17.81
N ILE A 102 20.44 -3.95 17.94
CA ILE A 102 20.64 -5.25 17.29
C ILE A 102 19.67 -5.46 16.11
N GLY A 103 18.95 -4.42 15.70
CA GLY A 103 18.09 -4.41 14.52
C GLY A 103 16.68 -4.99 14.73
N ARG A 104 16.23 -5.24 15.97
CA ARG A 104 14.85 -5.65 16.23
C ARG A 104 13.91 -4.46 16.03
N ARG A 105 12.79 -4.70 15.36
CA ARG A 105 11.77 -3.69 15.03
C ARG A 105 10.56 -3.82 15.95
N PHE A 106 10.15 -2.71 16.52
CA PHE A 106 8.99 -2.60 17.39
C PHE A 106 7.93 -1.74 16.70
N TYR A 107 6.67 -2.11 16.84
CA TYR A 107 5.56 -1.50 16.14
C TYR A 107 4.46 -1.11 17.12
N THR A 108 3.78 -0.01 16.81
CA THR A 108 2.60 0.45 17.52
C THR A 108 1.45 0.69 16.54
N SER A 109 0.24 0.87 17.04
CA SER A 109 -0.94 1.23 16.25
C SER A 109 -1.50 2.55 16.74
N THR A 110 -1.98 3.38 15.81
CA THR A 110 -2.69 4.64 16.10
C THR A 110 -4.09 4.45 16.64
#